data_AF-A0AAD2BT80-F1
#
_entry.id   AF-A0AAD2BT80-F1
#
_cell.length_a   1.000
_cell.length_b   1.000
_cell.length_c   1.000
_cell.angle_alpha   90.00
_cell.angle_beta   90.00
_cell.angle_gamma   90.00
#
_symmetry.space_group_name_H-M   'P 1'
#
loop_
_entity.id
_entity.type
_entity.pdbx_description
1 polymer ?
#
loop_
_entity_poly.entity_id
_entity_poly.type
_entity_poly.pdbx_seq_one_letter_code
_entity_poly.pdbx_strand_id
1 'polypeptide(L)'
;MASSFFHGITTTIIDSGPRPIAVPSSSIIDLIDTYTPGADLVQPDVPVQITNPREAAQAFGQNSAITRAINAIYARTSAVIVATGVTESKDTNALTSGIIGGVTAGGVRTGLQSMLDAKSCFNVQPRLLIAPGFSARQPVATAMDGLADKLRAVSIIDGPGVRTWDTTANAEVDALHPLSLQACLRTPMRNTATGRRRPTRNSLASPAQAGPSSISTTI
;
A
#
# COMPACT_ATOMS: atom_id res chain seq x y z
N MET A 1 -41.86 52.36 7.07
CA MET A 1 -40.92 53.34 6.50
C MET A 1 -40.41 52.79 5.19
N ALA A 2 -40.57 53.61 4.14
CA ALA A 2 -40.07 53.50 2.76
C ALA A 2 -40.10 52.13 2.05
N SER A 3 -41.19 51.91 1.32
CA SER A 3 -41.27 51.06 0.13
C SER A 3 -40.46 51.68 -1.03
N SER A 4 -39.22 51.26 -1.22
CA SER A 4 -38.42 51.63 -2.40
C SER A 4 -38.68 50.65 -3.54
N PHE A 5 -39.73 50.90 -4.33
CA PHE A 5 -39.95 50.20 -5.59
C PHE A 5 -39.09 50.85 -6.67
N PHE A 6 -38.19 50.06 -7.26
CA PHE A 6 -37.40 50.50 -8.41
C PHE A 6 -38.19 50.22 -9.69
N HIS A 7 -38.46 51.26 -10.48
CA HIS A 7 -39.01 51.11 -11.82
C HIS A 7 -37.87 51.14 -12.84
N GLY A 8 -37.53 49.96 -13.36
CA GLY A 8 -36.40 49.73 -14.25
C GLY A 8 -35.90 48.30 -14.10
N ILE A 9 -34.94 47.89 -14.93
CA ILE A 9 -34.28 46.59 -14.75
C ILE A 9 -33.28 46.70 -13.59
N THR A 10 -33.36 45.77 -12.64
CA THR A 10 -32.36 45.64 -11.59
C THR A 10 -31.66 44.32 -11.77
N THR A 11 -30.37 44.37 -12.11
CA THR A 11 -29.52 43.18 -12.19
C THR A 11 -28.80 43.00 -10.86
N THR A 12 -29.24 42.02 -10.08
CA THR A 12 -28.46 41.53 -8.93
C THR A 12 -27.57 40.42 -9.46
N ILE A 13 -26.27 40.69 -9.64
CA ILE A 13 -25.31 39.66 -10.03
C ILE A 13 -25.03 38.82 -8.80
N ILE A 14 -25.68 37.66 -8.74
CA ILE A 14 -25.43 36.64 -7.73
C ILE A 14 -24.30 35.76 -8.26
N ASP A 15 -23.06 36.10 -7.93
CA ASP A 15 -21.88 35.31 -8.30
C ASP A 15 -21.67 34.09 -7.37
N SER A 16 -22.51 33.95 -6.35
CA SER A 16 -22.50 32.84 -5.40
C SER A 16 -23.83 32.12 -5.38
N GLY A 17 -23.92 31.00 -6.09
CA GLY A 17 -24.80 29.91 -5.75
C GLY A 17 -23.96 28.75 -5.19
N PRO A 18 -24.49 27.89 -4.30
CA PRO A 18 -23.82 26.63 -4.03
C PRO A 18 -23.67 25.93 -5.38
N ARG A 19 -22.45 25.88 -5.91
CA ARG A 19 -22.08 24.89 -6.92
C ARG A 19 -21.82 23.63 -6.12
N PRO A 20 -22.77 22.69 -6.01
CA PRO A 20 -22.47 21.43 -5.36
C PRO A 20 -21.31 20.82 -6.14
N ILE A 21 -20.17 20.67 -5.48
CA ILE A 21 -19.05 19.95 -6.04
C ILE A 21 -19.53 18.49 -6.08
N ALA A 22 -19.91 18.03 -7.27
CA ALA A 22 -20.10 16.62 -7.49
C ALA A 22 -18.73 15.98 -7.22
N VAL A 23 -18.63 15.22 -6.14
CA VAL A 23 -17.40 14.52 -5.78
C VAL A 23 -17.15 13.53 -6.91
N PRO A 24 -16.07 13.68 -7.70
CA PRO A 24 -15.73 12.68 -8.69
C PRO A 24 -15.63 11.34 -7.98
N SER A 25 -16.07 10.26 -8.62
CA SER A 25 -15.95 8.92 -8.00
C SER A 25 -14.49 8.62 -7.63
N SER A 26 -13.52 9.15 -8.37
CA SER A 26 -12.08 9.06 -8.10
C SER A 26 -11.56 9.94 -6.96
N SER A 27 -12.35 10.85 -6.40
CA SER A 27 -11.94 11.80 -5.36
C SER A 27 -12.28 11.33 -3.94
N ILE A 28 -12.73 10.08 -3.78
CA ILE A 28 -12.94 9.49 -2.47
C ILE A 28 -11.63 8.83 -2.02
N ILE A 29 -11.06 9.41 -0.97
CA ILE A 29 -9.81 8.98 -0.37
C ILE A 29 -10.13 8.23 0.92
N ASP A 30 -9.56 7.05 1.10
CA ASP A 30 -9.51 6.39 2.40
C ASP A 30 -8.11 6.58 2.98
N LEU A 31 -8.07 7.03 4.23
CA LEU A 31 -6.86 7.43 4.91
C LEU A 31 -6.78 6.72 6.26
N ILE A 32 -5.66 6.05 6.48
CA ILE A 32 -5.37 5.38 7.74
C ILE A 32 -4.08 5.93 8.31
N ASP A 33 -4.17 6.44 9.52
CA ASP A 33 -3.06 7.05 10.22
C ASP A 33 -3.30 6.94 11.72
N THR A 34 -2.28 7.24 12.50
CA THR A 34 -2.31 7.12 13.94
C THR A 34 -2.81 8.38 14.61
N TYR A 35 -3.43 8.22 15.77
CA TYR A 35 -3.83 9.31 16.64
C TYR A 35 -3.83 8.86 18.10
N THR A 36 -3.88 9.83 19.01
CA THR A 36 -4.08 9.58 20.43
C THR A 36 -5.58 9.63 20.74
N PRO A 37 -6.22 8.50 21.14
CA PRO A 37 -7.63 8.51 21.50
C PRO A 37 -7.88 9.32 22.77
N GLY A 38 -9.07 9.92 22.86
CA GLY A 38 -9.51 10.74 23.99
C GLY A 38 -11.02 10.61 24.21
N ALA A 39 -11.51 11.06 25.37
CA ALA A 39 -12.93 10.92 25.73
C ALA A 39 -13.88 11.60 24.74
N ASP A 40 -13.46 12.74 24.18
CA ASP A 40 -14.24 13.53 23.21
C ASP A 40 -13.93 13.17 21.75
N LEU A 41 -13.02 12.21 21.51
CA LEU A 41 -12.56 11.83 20.18
C LEU A 41 -13.23 10.53 19.71
N VAL A 42 -13.12 10.28 18.41
CA VAL A 42 -13.58 9.04 17.78
C VAL A 42 -12.92 7.83 18.41
N GLN A 43 -13.66 6.73 18.51
CA GLN A 43 -13.13 5.45 18.98
C GLN A 43 -12.13 4.86 17.97
N PRO A 44 -11.06 4.21 18.44
CA PRO A 44 -10.06 3.65 17.53
C PRO A 44 -10.68 2.59 16.63
N ASP A 45 -10.14 2.45 15.42
CA ASP A 45 -10.56 1.49 14.40
C ASP A 45 -12.00 1.69 13.87
N VAL A 46 -12.65 2.80 14.20
CA VAL A 46 -13.96 3.15 13.64
C VAL A 46 -13.76 4.13 12.47
N PRO A 47 -14.22 3.77 11.26
CA PRO A 47 -14.12 4.68 10.12
C PRO A 47 -15.10 5.84 10.30
N VAL A 48 -14.65 7.06 9.96
CA VAL A 48 -15.46 8.27 10.00
C VAL A 48 -15.33 9.03 8.69
N GLN A 49 -16.46 9.46 8.14
CA GLN A 49 -16.48 10.32 6.97
C GLN A 49 -16.17 11.77 7.37
N ILE A 50 -15.19 12.35 6.70
CA ILE A 50 -14.75 13.73 6.84
C ILE A 50 -15.03 14.47 5.53
N THR A 51 -15.73 15.58 5.62
CA THR A 51 -16.04 16.46 4.48
C THR A 51 -15.44 17.85 4.63
N ASN A 52 -15.02 18.21 5.84
CA ASN A 52 -14.39 19.48 6.17
C ASN A 52 -13.18 19.26 7.09
N PRO A 53 -12.05 19.97 6.90
CA PRO A 53 -10.88 19.88 7.80
C PRO A 53 -11.22 20.19 9.28
N ARG A 54 -12.25 20.99 9.57
CA ARG A 54 -12.70 21.22 10.94
C ARG A 54 -13.26 19.96 11.61
N GLU A 55 -13.98 19.13 10.87
CA GLU A 55 -14.51 17.86 11.35
C GLU A 55 -13.37 16.90 11.70
N ALA A 56 -12.29 16.90 10.91
CA ALA A 56 -11.11 16.10 11.18
C ALA A 56 -10.45 16.45 12.53
N ALA A 57 -10.35 17.74 12.84
CA ALA A 57 -9.77 18.21 14.11
C ALA A 57 -10.67 17.87 15.31
N GLN A 58 -11.99 17.85 15.12
CA GLN A 58 -12.95 17.44 16.15
C GLN A 58 -12.95 15.92 16.35
N ALA A 59 -12.80 15.14 15.28
CA ALA A 59 -12.82 13.69 15.32
C ALA A 59 -11.56 13.08 15.94
N PHE A 60 -10.37 13.57 15.56
CA PHE A 60 -9.08 12.94 15.91
C PHE A 60 -8.15 13.83 16.73
N GLY A 61 -8.53 15.08 16.97
CA GLY A 61 -7.71 16.06 17.69
C GLY A 61 -6.76 16.83 16.77
N GLN A 62 -6.57 18.11 17.08
CA GLN A 62 -5.88 19.07 16.18
C GLN A 62 -4.41 18.75 15.89
N ASN A 63 -3.71 18.09 16.82
CA ASN A 63 -2.29 17.78 16.72
C ASN A 63 -1.98 16.34 16.26
N SER A 64 -3.00 15.56 15.92
CA SER A 64 -2.84 14.17 15.49
C SER A 64 -2.15 14.07 14.11
N ALA A 65 -1.48 12.94 13.85
CA ALA A 65 -0.89 12.67 12.54
C ALA A 65 -1.98 12.62 11.45
N ILE A 66 -3.09 11.97 11.75
CA ILE A 66 -4.25 11.86 10.84
C ILE A 66 -4.84 13.23 10.45
N THR A 67 -5.02 14.16 11.39
CA THR A 67 -5.52 15.50 11.06
C THR A 67 -4.52 16.28 10.21
N ARG A 68 -3.21 16.10 10.42
CA ARG A 68 -2.17 16.71 9.60
C ARG A 68 -2.22 16.20 8.16
N ALA A 69 -2.37 14.89 7.97
CA ALA A 69 -2.48 14.28 6.64
C ALA A 69 -3.76 14.74 5.92
N ILE A 70 -4.88 14.81 6.63
CA ILE A 70 -6.15 15.35 6.09
C ILE A 70 -5.99 16.81 5.66
N ASN A 71 -5.37 17.65 6.50
CA ASN A 71 -5.11 19.05 6.16
C ASN A 71 -4.21 19.19 4.92
N ALA A 72 -3.21 18.31 4.76
CA ALA A 72 -2.37 18.30 3.56
C ALA A 72 -3.17 17.97 2.29
N ILE A 73 -4.15 17.06 2.37
CA ILE A 73 -5.05 16.77 1.25
C ILE A 73 -5.93 17.99 0.94
N TYR A 74 -6.57 18.59 1.95
CA TYR A 74 -7.45 19.75 1.76
C TYR A 74 -6.70 20.99 1.28
N ALA A 75 -5.40 21.12 1.57
CA ALA A 75 -4.57 22.18 1.02
C ALA A 75 -4.41 22.08 -0.51
N ARG A 76 -4.58 20.88 -1.08
CA ARG A 76 -4.48 20.64 -2.53
C ARG A 76 -5.83 20.53 -3.21
N THR A 77 -6.78 19.81 -2.63
CA THR A 77 -8.11 19.57 -3.21
C THR A 77 -9.15 19.31 -2.14
N SER A 78 -10.37 19.79 -2.36
CA SER A 78 -11.53 19.38 -1.57
C SER A 78 -11.94 17.97 -1.99
N ALA A 79 -11.83 17.02 -1.06
CA ALA A 79 -12.19 15.62 -1.26
C ALA A 79 -13.10 15.13 -0.12
N VAL A 80 -13.81 14.04 -0.35
CA VAL A 80 -14.46 13.28 0.73
C VAL A 80 -13.45 12.25 1.20
N ILE A 81 -13.15 12.29 2.50
CA ILE A 81 -12.15 11.43 3.11
C ILE A 81 -12.85 10.50 4.07
N VAL A 82 -12.66 9.19 3.93
CA VAL A 82 -12.98 8.23 5.00
C VAL A 82 -11.71 8.01 5.78
N ALA A 83 -11.74 8.32 7.07
CA ALA A 83 -10.57 8.27 7.93
C ALA A 83 -10.78 7.24 9.03
N THR A 84 -9.81 6.33 9.19
CA THR A 84 -9.76 5.42 10.34
C THR A 84 -8.53 5.71 11.15
N GLY A 85 -8.74 6.07 12.42
CA GLY A 85 -7.67 6.31 13.36
C GLY A 85 -7.22 5.02 14.05
N VAL A 86 -5.92 4.75 14.03
CA VAL A 86 -5.30 3.67 14.82
C VAL A 86 -4.61 4.26 16.04
N THR A 87 -4.69 3.56 17.18
CA THR A 87 -4.04 4.06 18.42
C THR A 87 -2.51 4.06 18.25
N GLU A 88 -1.87 5.16 18.62
CA GLU A 88 -0.41 5.24 18.67
C GLU A 88 0.20 4.23 19.64
N SER A 89 1.25 3.52 19.21
CA SER A 89 2.02 2.60 20.04
C SER A 89 3.52 2.85 19.86
N LYS A 90 4.29 2.69 20.94
CA LYS A 90 5.75 2.83 20.92
C LYS A 90 6.44 1.65 20.22
N ASP A 91 5.77 0.50 20.16
CA ASP A 91 6.31 -0.70 19.55
C ASP A 91 5.98 -0.73 18.05
N THR A 92 7.01 -0.60 17.22
CA THR A 92 6.86 -0.57 15.75
C THR A 92 6.12 -1.78 15.19
N ASN A 93 6.36 -2.97 15.75
CA ASN A 93 5.69 -4.20 15.29
C ASN A 93 4.21 -4.21 15.68
N ALA A 94 3.88 -3.80 16.91
CA ALA A 94 2.50 -3.70 17.36
C ALA A 94 1.73 -2.65 16.54
N LEU A 95 2.38 -1.52 16.23
CA LEU A 95 1.82 -0.46 15.41
C LEU A 95 1.53 -0.93 13.98
N THR A 96 2.48 -1.65 13.38
CA THR A 96 2.33 -2.20 12.03
C THR A 96 1.17 -3.20 11.96
N SER A 97 1.06 -4.07 12.96
CA SER A 97 -0.07 -5.02 13.07
C SER A 97 -1.40 -4.32 13.32
N GLY A 98 -1.43 -3.27 14.14
CA GLY A 98 -2.63 -2.48 14.39
C GLY A 98 -3.12 -1.79 13.11
N ILE A 99 -2.20 -1.28 12.29
CA ILE A 99 -2.54 -0.62 11.02
C ILE A 99 -3.06 -1.62 9.99
N ILE A 100 -2.42 -2.78 9.83
CA ILE A 100 -2.97 -3.84 8.95
C ILE A 100 -4.35 -4.26 9.45
N GLY A 101 -4.47 -4.38 10.77
CA GLY A 101 -5.69 -4.76 11.46
C GLY A 101 -6.13 -6.17 11.10
N GLY A 102 -7.40 -6.44 11.34
CA GLY A 102 -8.00 -7.73 11.06
C GLY A 102 -9.50 -7.71 11.32
N VAL A 103 -10.09 -8.89 11.48
CA VAL A 103 -11.47 -9.04 11.90
C VAL A 103 -11.45 -9.54 13.33
N THR A 104 -12.00 -8.75 14.24
CA THR A 104 -12.13 -9.13 15.65
C THR A 104 -13.21 -10.20 15.80
N ALA A 105 -13.19 -10.99 16.88
CA ALA A 105 -14.22 -12.00 17.17
C ALA A 105 -15.67 -11.44 17.17
N GLY A 106 -15.83 -10.14 17.45
CA GLY A 106 -17.12 -9.44 17.35
C GLY A 106 -17.52 -9.03 15.92
N GLY A 107 -16.78 -9.44 14.89
CA GLY A 107 -17.06 -9.11 13.49
C GLY A 107 -16.63 -7.71 13.06
N VAL A 108 -16.07 -6.90 13.98
CA VAL A 108 -15.58 -5.56 13.67
C VAL A 108 -14.25 -5.64 12.92
N ARG A 109 -14.16 -4.96 11.79
CA ARG A 109 -12.94 -4.81 11.01
C ARG A 109 -12.11 -3.66 11.55
N THR A 110 -10.82 -3.88 11.74
CA THR A 110 -9.88 -2.90 12.28
C THR A 110 -8.80 -2.53 11.25
N GLY A 111 -8.11 -1.41 11.48
CA GLY A 111 -7.04 -0.92 10.59
C GLY A 111 -7.47 -0.87 9.12
N LEU A 112 -6.61 -1.35 8.22
CA LEU A 112 -6.85 -1.38 6.77
C LEU A 112 -8.13 -2.14 6.37
N GLN A 113 -8.59 -3.12 7.17
CA GLN A 113 -9.82 -3.84 6.83
C GLN A 113 -11.08 -2.98 6.98
N SER A 114 -11.06 -1.91 7.78
CA SER A 114 -12.21 -1.01 7.94
C SER A 114 -12.57 -0.28 6.63
N MET A 115 -11.63 -0.17 5.69
CA MET A 115 -11.84 0.46 4.37
C MET A 115 -12.99 -0.21 3.58
N LEU A 116 -13.23 -1.49 3.84
CA LEU A 116 -14.31 -2.25 3.21
C LEU A 116 -15.71 -1.83 3.73
N ASP A 117 -15.78 -1.25 4.92
CA ASP A 117 -17.02 -0.87 5.58
C ASP A 117 -17.49 0.54 5.18
N ALA A 118 -16.61 1.34 4.56
CA ALA A 118 -16.89 2.69 4.10
C ALA A 118 -18.17 2.79 3.24
N LYS A 119 -18.37 1.82 2.32
CA LYS A 119 -19.53 1.80 1.44
C LYS A 119 -20.82 1.50 2.21
N SER A 120 -20.79 0.59 3.17
CA SER A 120 -21.97 0.24 3.98
C SER A 120 -22.32 1.33 5.00
N CYS A 121 -21.33 1.96 5.62
CA CYS A 121 -21.55 2.95 6.67
C CYS A 121 -21.92 4.32 6.11
N PHE A 122 -21.24 4.75 5.04
CA PHE A 122 -21.31 6.13 4.55
C PHE A 122 -21.80 6.25 3.11
N ASN A 123 -22.12 5.14 2.45
CA ASN A 123 -22.46 5.09 1.01
C ASN A 123 -21.35 5.70 0.11
N VAL A 124 -20.11 5.64 0.58
CA VAL A 124 -18.93 6.23 -0.05
C VAL A 124 -17.94 5.10 -0.28
N GLN A 125 -17.60 4.83 -1.54
CA GLN A 125 -16.65 3.78 -1.89
C GLN A 125 -15.27 4.39 -2.17
N PRO A 126 -14.25 4.07 -1.37
CA PRO A 126 -12.89 4.53 -1.61
C PRO A 126 -12.34 4.10 -2.96
N ARG A 127 -11.69 5.04 -3.65
CA ARG A 127 -10.97 4.78 -4.91
C ARG A 127 -9.47 5.03 -4.79
N LEU A 128 -9.05 5.75 -3.76
CA LEU A 128 -7.65 6.04 -3.44
C LEU A 128 -7.39 5.60 -2.00
N LEU A 129 -6.44 4.70 -1.79
CA LEU A 129 -6.10 4.18 -0.46
C LEU A 129 -4.73 4.71 -0.04
N ILE A 130 -4.64 5.31 1.14
CA ILE A 130 -3.42 5.96 1.63
C ILE A 130 -3.18 5.58 3.09
N ALA A 131 -1.93 5.21 3.40
CA ALA A 131 -1.45 5.05 4.78
C ALA A 131 -0.15 5.86 4.95
N PRO A 132 -0.24 7.18 5.23
CA PRO A 132 0.91 8.08 5.21
C PRO A 132 2.01 7.63 6.18
N GLY A 133 3.23 7.42 5.70
CA GLY A 133 4.37 7.03 6.54
C GLY A 133 4.36 5.59 7.05
N PHE A 134 3.27 4.84 6.83
CA PHE A 134 3.16 3.42 7.18
C PHE A 134 3.27 2.50 5.97
N SER A 135 2.89 2.99 4.79
CA SER A 135 2.94 2.26 3.52
C SER A 135 4.36 1.86 3.10
N ALA A 136 5.41 2.54 3.60
CA ALA A 136 6.81 2.17 3.36
C ALA A 136 7.23 0.83 3.98
N ARG A 137 6.42 0.27 4.90
CA ARG A 137 6.66 -1.05 5.47
C ARG A 137 6.02 -2.12 4.57
N GLN A 138 6.82 -3.09 4.12
CA GLN A 138 6.39 -4.18 3.25
C GLN A 138 5.07 -4.87 3.68
N PRO A 139 4.85 -5.24 4.96
CA PRO A 139 3.60 -5.94 5.33
C PRO A 139 2.35 -5.06 5.19
N VAL A 140 2.48 -3.74 5.35
CA VAL A 140 1.38 -2.79 5.14
C VAL A 140 1.11 -2.64 3.64
N ALA A 141 2.17 -2.50 2.84
CA ALA A 141 2.07 -2.41 1.38
C ALA A 141 1.35 -3.63 0.77
N THR A 142 1.71 -4.86 1.18
CA THR A 142 1.05 -6.09 0.73
C THR A 142 -0.43 -6.13 1.12
N ALA A 143 -0.77 -5.69 2.34
CA ALA A 143 -2.15 -5.65 2.79
C ALA A 143 -2.98 -4.61 2.01
N MET A 144 -2.40 -3.45 1.71
CA MET A 144 -3.03 -2.41 0.88
C MET A 144 -3.27 -2.89 -0.54
N ASP A 145 -2.33 -3.62 -1.13
CA ASP A 145 -2.46 -4.19 -2.49
C ASP A 145 -3.65 -5.17 -2.57
N GLY A 146 -3.74 -6.11 -1.62
CA GLY A 146 -4.86 -7.05 -1.55
C GLY A 146 -6.22 -6.39 -1.27
N LEU A 147 -6.25 -5.20 -0.66
CA LEU A 147 -7.48 -4.40 -0.48
C LEU A 147 -7.81 -3.55 -1.69
N ALA A 148 -6.81 -3.03 -2.38
CA ALA A 148 -6.95 -2.28 -3.62
C ALA A 148 -7.68 -3.14 -4.67
N ASP A 149 -7.30 -4.41 -4.82
CA ASP A 149 -7.97 -5.36 -5.71
C ASP A 149 -9.46 -5.55 -5.36
N LYS A 150 -9.79 -5.67 -4.07
CA LYS A 150 -11.17 -5.87 -3.60
C LYS A 150 -12.06 -4.65 -3.83
N LEU A 151 -11.54 -3.46 -3.55
CA LEU A 151 -12.25 -2.19 -3.73
C LEU A 151 -12.16 -1.67 -5.17
N ARG A 152 -11.37 -2.35 -6.02
CA ARG A 152 -10.90 -1.89 -7.33
C ARG A 152 -10.17 -0.54 -7.26
N ALA A 153 -9.66 -0.17 -6.10
CA ALA A 153 -9.05 1.13 -5.82
C ALA A 153 -7.57 1.15 -6.24
N VAL A 154 -6.95 2.32 -6.16
CA VAL A 154 -5.50 2.47 -6.32
C VAL A 154 -4.89 2.73 -4.95
N SER A 155 -3.94 1.89 -4.53
CA SER A 155 -3.13 2.10 -3.32
C SER A 155 -1.93 2.99 -3.66
N ILE A 156 -1.73 4.05 -2.86
CA ILE A 156 -0.56 4.92 -2.97
C ILE A 156 0.43 4.46 -1.90
N ILE A 157 1.52 3.84 -2.37
CA ILE A 157 2.57 3.26 -1.52
C ILE A 157 3.80 4.16 -1.56
N ASP A 158 4.31 4.51 -0.38
CA ASP A 158 5.51 5.32 -0.22
C ASP A 158 6.77 4.46 -0.33
N GLY A 159 7.81 5.02 -0.97
CA GLY A 159 9.14 4.41 -0.97
C GLY A 159 9.86 4.64 0.37
N PRO A 160 10.80 3.77 0.76
CA PRO A 160 11.71 4.09 1.85
C PRO A 160 12.52 5.32 1.44
N GLY A 161 12.77 6.27 2.36
CA GLY A 161 13.42 7.57 2.09
C GLY A 161 14.88 7.53 1.62
N VAL A 162 15.33 6.39 1.08
CA VAL A 162 16.65 6.15 0.50
C VAL A 162 16.54 6.08 -1.04
N ARG A 163 17.63 6.40 -1.74
CA ARG A 163 17.61 6.48 -3.21
C ARG A 163 17.38 5.10 -3.83
N THR A 164 16.47 5.02 -4.79
CA THR A 164 15.96 3.78 -5.41
C THR A 164 16.99 2.88 -6.10
N TRP A 165 18.21 3.36 -6.38
CA TRP A 165 19.28 2.53 -6.95
C TRP A 165 19.97 1.62 -5.91
N ASP A 166 19.74 1.85 -4.62
CA ASP A 166 20.33 1.11 -3.49
C ASP A 166 19.30 0.18 -2.80
N THR A 167 18.06 0.08 -3.34
CA THR A 167 16.93 -0.58 -2.64
C THR A 167 16.28 -1.73 -3.39
N THR A 168 16.95 -2.27 -4.43
CA THR A 168 16.59 -3.59 -4.97
C THR A 168 16.66 -4.69 -3.87
N ALA A 169 17.27 -4.39 -2.72
CA ALA A 169 17.48 -5.28 -1.59
C ALA A 169 16.23 -5.74 -0.81
N ASN A 170 15.04 -5.13 -0.97
CA ASN A 170 13.82 -5.70 -0.35
C ASN A 170 13.07 -6.69 -1.27
N ALA A 171 13.55 -6.90 -2.49
CA ALA A 171 13.09 -7.97 -3.38
C ALA A 171 13.89 -9.28 -3.21
N GLU A 172 15.05 -9.25 -2.55
CA GLU A 172 15.92 -10.44 -2.37
C GLU A 172 15.83 -11.10 -0.99
N VAL A 173 15.16 -10.51 0.01
CA VAL A 173 15.04 -11.14 1.34
C VAL A 173 13.95 -12.22 1.41
N ASP A 174 13.09 -12.33 0.38
CA ASP A 174 12.17 -13.48 0.22
C ASP A 174 12.82 -14.66 -0.52
N ALA A 175 14.12 -14.58 -0.84
CA ALA A 175 14.92 -15.69 -1.38
C ALA A 175 15.35 -16.72 -0.31
N LEU A 176 14.72 -16.71 0.87
CA LEU A 176 14.93 -17.69 1.94
C LEU A 176 13.62 -18.37 2.36
N HIS A 177 12.88 -18.90 1.38
CA HIS A 177 12.25 -20.21 1.52
C HIS A 177 13.22 -21.26 0.95
N PRO A 178 14.12 -21.87 1.76
CA PRO A 178 14.89 -22.99 1.29
C PRO A 178 13.94 -24.18 1.14
N LEU A 179 13.95 -24.82 -0.03
CA LEU A 179 13.24 -26.04 -0.44
C LEU A 179 12.09 -25.83 -1.44
N SER A 180 12.44 -25.56 -2.70
CA SER A 180 11.70 -26.11 -3.87
C SER A 180 12.39 -25.85 -5.22
N LEU A 181 13.41 -24.99 -5.30
CA LEU A 181 14.06 -24.66 -6.57
C LEU A 181 15.18 -25.63 -7.03
N GLN A 182 15.14 -26.90 -6.62
CA GLN A 182 15.94 -27.96 -7.27
C GLN A 182 15.21 -28.61 -8.47
N ALA A 183 13.93 -28.27 -8.70
CA ALA A 183 13.09 -28.97 -9.68
C ALA A 183 13.03 -28.34 -11.08
N CYS A 184 13.49 -27.09 -11.28
CA CYS A 184 13.27 -26.37 -12.55
C CYS A 184 14.45 -26.43 -13.55
N LEU A 185 15.65 -26.86 -13.15
CA LEU A 185 16.86 -26.86 -14.00
C LEU A 185 17.11 -28.16 -14.80
N ARG A 186 16.08 -29.00 -15.04
CA ARG A 186 16.28 -30.33 -15.66
C ARG A 186 15.48 -30.65 -16.94
N THR A 187 15.04 -29.65 -17.69
CA THR A 187 14.39 -29.91 -18.99
C THR A 187 15.15 -29.21 -20.13
N PRO A 188 16.03 -29.91 -20.88
CA PRO A 188 16.67 -29.33 -22.06
C PRO A 188 15.72 -29.39 -23.27
N MET A 189 15.16 -28.25 -23.67
CA MET A 189 14.52 -28.11 -24.99
C MET A 189 15.54 -27.68 -26.04
N ARG A 190 15.68 -28.58 -27.02
CA ARG A 190 16.31 -28.47 -28.34
C ARG A 190 16.39 -27.05 -28.91
N ASN A 191 17.59 -26.66 -29.35
CA ASN A 191 17.72 -25.79 -30.53
C ASN A 191 18.77 -26.37 -31.48
N THR A 192 18.28 -26.85 -32.63
CA THR A 192 19.05 -27.35 -33.77
C THR A 192 19.30 -26.21 -34.75
N ALA A 193 20.53 -25.71 -34.84
CA ALA A 193 21.01 -24.93 -35.98
C ALA A 193 22.55 -25.04 -36.13
N THR A 194 22.96 -26.04 -36.90
CA THR A 194 23.92 -25.96 -38.01
C THR A 194 25.17 -25.08 -37.86
N GLY A 195 26.35 -25.69 -37.71
CA GLY A 195 27.62 -24.97 -37.89
C GLY A 195 28.89 -25.76 -37.52
N ARG A 196 29.25 -26.78 -38.33
CA ARG A 196 30.51 -27.52 -38.23
C ARG A 196 31.74 -26.59 -38.26
N ARG A 197 32.60 -26.63 -37.24
CA ARG A 197 34.05 -26.47 -37.42
C ARG A 197 34.83 -27.55 -36.65
N ARG A 198 35.71 -28.19 -37.40
CA ARG A 198 36.49 -29.41 -37.17
C ARG A 198 37.71 -29.08 -36.29
N PRO A 199 37.99 -29.77 -35.17
CA PRO A 199 39.28 -29.65 -34.51
C PRO A 199 40.32 -30.46 -35.28
N THR A 200 41.33 -29.79 -35.83
CA THR A 200 42.46 -30.40 -36.52
C THR A 200 43.44 -31.01 -35.51
N ARG A 201 43.68 -32.30 -35.73
CA ARG A 201 44.75 -33.21 -35.28
C ARG A 201 46.11 -32.57 -34.92
N ASN A 202 46.76 -33.22 -33.95
CA ASN A 202 48.22 -33.34 -33.66
C ASN A 202 48.86 -32.48 -32.55
N SER A 203 49.06 -33.09 -31.38
CA SER A 203 50.40 -33.54 -30.90
C SER A 203 50.17 -34.48 -29.70
N LEU A 204 50.54 -35.78 -29.85
CA LEU A 204 51.63 -36.44 -29.09
C LEU A 204 51.39 -36.33 -27.56
N ALA A 205 50.94 -37.34 -26.81
CA ALA A 205 51.55 -38.67 -26.69
C ALA A 205 50.56 -39.74 -26.17
N SER A 206 50.99 -41.00 -26.32
CA SER A 206 50.25 -42.27 -26.25
C SER A 206 49.68 -42.70 -24.87
N PRO A 207 48.78 -43.71 -24.88
CA PRO A 207 48.05 -44.24 -23.72
C PRO A 207 48.65 -45.54 -23.16
N ALA A 208 48.38 -45.85 -21.89
CA ALA A 208 48.41 -47.20 -21.27
C ALA A 208 48.20 -47.02 -19.75
N GLN A 209 47.51 -47.85 -18.98
CA GLN A 209 46.74 -49.08 -19.16
C GLN A 209 45.91 -49.25 -17.88
N ALA A 210 44.75 -49.88 -17.98
CA ALA A 210 43.93 -50.27 -16.85
C ALA A 210 44.31 -51.66 -16.31
N GLY A 211 44.42 -51.77 -14.98
CA GLY A 211 44.21 -52.96 -14.14
C GLY A 211 45.41 -53.86 -13.83
N PRO A 212 45.33 -54.80 -12.86
CA PRO A 212 44.44 -54.88 -11.70
C PRO A 212 45.18 -55.21 -10.35
N SER A 213 44.44 -55.10 -9.25
CA SER A 213 44.57 -55.72 -7.92
C SER A 213 45.72 -56.72 -7.63
N SER A 214 46.45 -56.55 -6.51
CA SER A 214 46.58 -57.53 -5.40
C SER A 214 47.72 -57.22 -4.37
N ILE A 215 47.38 -57.37 -3.08
CA ILE A 215 48.15 -58.02 -1.98
C ILE A 215 49.37 -57.29 -1.31
N SER A 216 49.14 -56.90 -0.04
CA SER A 216 49.83 -57.32 1.21
C SER A 216 51.31 -56.91 1.54
N THR A 217 51.43 -56.14 2.64
CA THR A 217 52.23 -56.44 3.88
C THR A 217 53.76 -56.20 3.96
N THR A 218 54.12 -55.48 5.04
CA THR A 218 55.39 -55.39 5.81
C THR A 218 56.57 -54.62 5.22
N ILE A 219 56.90 -53.46 5.82
CA ILE A 219 57.95 -53.28 6.85
C ILE A 219 57.43 -52.31 7.90
#